data_AF-A0AB34G8S0-F1
#
_entry.id   AF-A0AB34G8S0-F1
#
_cell.length_a   1.000
_cell.length_b   1.000
_cell.length_c   1.000
_cell.angle_alpha   90.00
_cell.angle_beta   90.00
_cell.angle_gamma   90.00
#
_symmetry.space_group_name_H-M   'P 1'
#
loop_
_entity.id
_entity.type
_entity.pdbx_description
1 polymer ?
#
loop_
_entity_poly.entity_id
_entity_poly.type
_entity_poly.pdbx_seq_one_letter_code
_entity_poly.pdbx_strand_id
1 'polypeptide(L)'
;MKEGCTEVSLLRVGWSVDFSHPQLGEDGFSYGFNGRGLKAENGQFEEFGQTFGENDVIGCFANFEAEEVELSFSKNGEDLGMAFRINKESLADRPLLPHVLCKNCVVELNFGQKEEPFFPPPEEFVFIHAVPVQERVCTAVPPKTIDECEVILMVGLPASGKTQWALKYAKENPEKRYSVLGAETVLNQMRMKGLEEPQMDPKSRELLVQQASQCLSKLVQIASRTKRNFILDQCNVYNSGQWRKLLLFKTFSRKVVVVVPGRRGCS
;
A
#
# COMPACT_ATOMS: atom_id res chain seq x y z
N MET A 1 -9.19 -12.06 -29.95
CA MET A 1 -8.10 -12.52 -29.07
C MET A 1 -6.80 -11.97 -29.63
N LYS A 2 -6.10 -11.10 -28.89
CA LYS A 2 -4.75 -10.66 -29.27
C LYS A 2 -3.75 -11.58 -28.56
N GLU A 3 -3.11 -12.44 -29.33
CA GLU A 3 -1.90 -13.14 -28.91
C GLU A 3 -0.79 -12.12 -28.65
N GLY A 4 -0.05 -12.29 -27.54
CA GLY A 4 1.18 -11.52 -27.27
C GLY A 4 1.13 -10.51 -26.12
N CYS A 5 0.08 -10.46 -25.31
CA CYS A 5 0.08 -9.69 -24.06
C CYS A 5 -0.46 -10.55 -22.93
N THR A 6 0.39 -11.38 -22.34
CA THR A 6 0.13 -11.87 -20.98
C THR A 6 0.41 -10.71 -20.03
N GLU A 7 -0.53 -9.75 -19.95
CA GLU A 7 -0.53 -8.82 -18.83
C GLU A 7 -0.63 -9.66 -17.56
N VAL A 8 0.49 -9.80 -16.87
CA VAL A 8 0.50 -10.47 -15.58
C VAL A 8 -0.36 -9.59 -14.67
N SER A 9 -1.45 -10.16 -14.17
CA SER A 9 -2.24 -9.55 -13.10
C SER A 9 -1.67 -9.96 -11.76
N LEU A 10 -1.82 -9.09 -10.76
CA LEU A 10 -1.53 -9.42 -9.38
C LEU A 10 -2.73 -9.05 -8.53
N LEU A 11 -3.27 -10.06 -7.85
CA LEU A 11 -4.27 -9.88 -6.82
C LEU A 11 -3.73 -10.49 -5.52
N ARG A 12 -3.74 -9.71 -4.45
CA ARG A 12 -3.50 -10.16 -3.08
C ARG A 12 -4.58 -9.59 -2.17
N VAL A 13 -5.17 -10.45 -1.36
CA VAL A 13 -6.25 -10.11 -0.43
C VAL A 13 -5.85 -10.52 0.99
N GLY A 14 -6.38 -9.83 1.99
CA GLY A 14 -6.12 -10.17 3.38
C GLY A 14 -6.31 -8.98 4.29
N TRP A 15 -5.43 -8.85 5.27
CA TRP A 15 -5.58 -7.94 6.39
C TRP A 15 -4.29 -7.18 6.65
N SER A 16 -4.40 -5.91 7.01
CA SER A 16 -3.27 -5.14 7.52
C SER A 16 -3.71 -4.17 8.59
N VAL A 17 -2.75 -3.54 9.26
CA VAL A 17 -3.04 -2.48 10.24
C VAL A 17 -3.02 -1.09 9.58
N ASP A 18 -3.47 -0.09 10.33
CA ASP A 18 -3.30 1.31 9.96
C ASP A 18 -1.81 1.66 9.79
N PHE A 19 -1.50 2.55 8.84
CA PHE A 19 -0.13 2.89 8.39
C PHE A 19 0.64 1.80 7.64
N SER A 20 0.03 0.65 7.36
CA SER A 20 0.67 -0.36 6.50
C SER A 20 0.99 0.17 5.11
N HIS A 21 2.07 -0.35 4.52
CA HIS A 21 2.45 -0.02 3.15
C HIS A 21 1.41 -0.57 2.15
N PRO A 22 1.23 0.08 0.98
CA PRO A 22 0.29 -0.40 -0.05
C PRO A 22 0.61 -1.80 -0.60
N GLN A 23 1.80 -2.31 -0.31
CA GLN A 23 2.29 -3.58 -0.80
C GLN A 23 1.99 -4.66 0.25
N LEU A 24 0.70 -5.00 0.38
CA LEU A 24 0.13 -5.95 1.35
C LEU A 24 1.01 -7.18 1.57
N GLY A 25 1.37 -7.52 2.81
CA GLY A 25 2.21 -8.68 3.15
C GLY A 25 3.72 -8.45 3.08
N GLU A 26 4.18 -7.26 2.66
CA GLU A 26 5.62 -6.90 2.63
C GLU A 26 6.07 -6.08 3.84
N ASP A 27 5.16 -5.73 4.75
CA ASP A 27 5.40 -4.97 5.97
C ASP A 27 4.89 -5.70 7.23
N GLY A 28 5.31 -5.22 8.41
CA GLY A 28 4.85 -5.75 9.68
C GLY A 28 3.35 -5.60 9.86
N PHE A 29 2.71 -6.62 10.45
CA PHE A 29 1.26 -6.68 10.69
C PHE A 29 0.44 -6.54 9.40
N SER A 30 0.93 -7.14 8.32
CA SER A 30 0.34 -7.14 6.99
C SER A 30 0.37 -8.58 6.49
N TYR A 31 -0.80 -9.11 6.18
CA TYR A 31 -1.04 -10.54 5.95
C TYR A 31 -1.82 -10.70 4.66
N GLY A 32 -1.22 -11.31 3.64
CA GLY A 32 -1.82 -11.38 2.31
C GLY A 32 -1.78 -12.76 1.68
N PHE A 33 -2.86 -13.17 1.04
CA PHE A 33 -2.95 -14.35 0.19
C PHE A 33 -3.08 -13.92 -1.28
N ASN A 34 -2.30 -14.50 -2.19
CA ASN A 34 -2.26 -14.08 -3.60
C ASN A 34 -2.60 -15.20 -4.58
N GLY A 35 -2.94 -14.83 -5.82
CA GLY A 35 -3.40 -15.74 -6.88
C GLY A 35 -2.44 -16.87 -7.23
N ARG A 36 -1.18 -16.82 -6.78
CA ARG A 36 -0.19 -17.90 -6.94
C ARG A 36 -0.30 -18.98 -5.85
N GLY A 37 -1.31 -18.93 -4.98
CA GLY A 37 -1.45 -19.88 -3.88
C GLY A 37 -0.52 -19.60 -2.69
N LEU A 38 0.10 -18.42 -2.66
CA LEU A 38 1.10 -18.06 -1.65
C LEU A 38 0.51 -17.13 -0.60
N LYS A 39 0.81 -17.41 0.67
CA LYS A 39 0.61 -16.47 1.79
C LYS A 39 1.86 -15.61 1.95
N ALA A 40 1.68 -14.36 2.38
CA ALA A 40 2.72 -13.36 2.49
C ALA A 40 2.63 -12.59 3.81
N GLU A 41 3.72 -12.56 4.56
CA GLU A 41 3.88 -11.84 5.82
C GLU A 41 5.34 -11.37 5.95
N ASN A 42 5.56 -10.11 6.37
CA ASN A 42 6.91 -9.55 6.56
C ASN A 42 7.84 -9.70 5.33
N GLY A 43 7.26 -9.69 4.12
CA GLY A 43 8.00 -9.87 2.87
C GLY A 43 8.40 -11.31 2.55
N GLN A 44 8.06 -12.27 3.41
CA GLN A 44 8.24 -13.70 3.15
C GLN A 44 7.01 -14.25 2.41
N PHE A 45 7.24 -15.21 1.52
CA PHE A 45 6.19 -15.82 0.69
C PHE A 45 6.28 -17.34 0.80
N GLU A 46 5.18 -17.96 1.21
CA GLU A 46 5.13 -19.40 1.47
C GLU A 46 3.93 -20.02 0.76
N GLU A 47 4.08 -21.27 0.31
CA GLU A 47 2.95 -22.06 -0.19
C GLU A 47 1.91 -22.24 0.92
N PHE A 48 0.64 -22.05 0.57
CA PHE A 48 -0.46 -22.14 1.52
C PHE A 48 -1.68 -22.83 0.93
N GLY A 49 -2.22 -22.25 -0.14
CA GLY A 49 -3.51 -22.64 -0.66
C GLY A 49 -3.49 -22.84 -2.17
N GLN A 50 -4.68 -23.01 -2.73
CA GLN A 50 -4.85 -23.17 -4.16
C GLN A 50 -4.55 -21.87 -4.91
N THR A 51 -4.08 -21.97 -6.16
CA THR A 51 -4.01 -20.81 -7.06
C THR A 51 -5.42 -20.32 -7.39
N PHE A 52 -5.56 -19.02 -7.68
CA PHE A 52 -6.82 -18.42 -8.08
C PHE A 52 -6.64 -17.32 -9.12
N GLY A 53 -7.68 -17.07 -9.90
CA GLY A 53 -7.65 -16.13 -11.02
C GLY A 53 -9.00 -15.49 -11.30
N GLU A 54 -9.24 -15.19 -12.57
CA GLU A 54 -10.48 -14.58 -13.03
C GLU A 54 -11.68 -15.49 -12.72
N ASN A 55 -12.78 -14.88 -12.25
CA ASN A 55 -14.03 -15.54 -11.82
C ASN A 55 -13.97 -16.35 -10.53
N ASP A 56 -12.80 -16.52 -9.89
CA ASP A 56 -12.72 -17.10 -8.56
C ASP A 56 -13.19 -16.10 -7.50
N VAL A 57 -13.89 -16.60 -6.48
CA VAL A 57 -14.30 -15.82 -5.31
C VAL A 57 -13.47 -16.23 -4.11
N ILE A 58 -12.81 -15.26 -3.48
CA ILE A 58 -12.00 -15.49 -2.28
C ILE A 58 -12.70 -14.93 -1.05
N GLY A 59 -13.02 -15.82 -0.10
CA GLY A 59 -13.45 -15.44 1.25
C GLY A 59 -12.22 -15.13 2.11
N CYS A 60 -12.30 -14.05 2.90
CA CYS A 60 -11.25 -13.65 3.84
C CYS A 60 -11.86 -13.56 5.24
N PHE A 61 -11.34 -14.35 6.17
CA PHE A 61 -11.91 -14.48 7.52
C PHE A 61 -10.88 -14.07 8.57
N ALA A 62 -11.38 -13.52 9.68
CA ALA A 62 -10.58 -13.15 10.83
C ALA A 62 -11.33 -13.57 12.11
N ASN A 63 -10.80 -14.55 12.83
CA ASN A 63 -11.35 -15.03 14.09
C ASN A 63 -10.60 -14.38 15.25
N PHE A 64 -11.33 -13.62 16.08
CA PHE A 64 -10.79 -12.97 17.28
C PHE A 64 -11.18 -13.70 18.57
N GLU A 65 -12.00 -14.75 18.50
CA GLU A 65 -12.51 -15.48 19.67
C GLU A 65 -11.51 -16.50 20.24
N ALA A 66 -10.59 -17.01 19.40
CA ALA A 66 -9.54 -17.94 19.81
C ALA A 66 -8.46 -17.27 20.70
N GLU A 67 -7.51 -18.05 21.23
CA GLU A 67 -6.39 -17.51 22.03
C GLU A 67 -5.53 -16.53 21.23
N GLU A 68 -5.20 -16.90 19.99
CA GLU A 68 -4.55 -16.05 18.99
C GLU A 68 -5.59 -15.55 17.98
N VAL A 69 -5.30 -14.45 17.28
CA VAL A 69 -6.12 -14.05 16.12
C VAL A 69 -5.78 -14.99 14.97
N GLU A 70 -6.78 -15.65 14.40
CA GLU A 70 -6.60 -16.60 13.29
C GLU A 70 -7.15 -16.00 12.00
N LEU A 71 -6.31 -15.98 10.96
CA LEU A 71 -6.71 -15.53 9.63
C LEU A 71 -6.75 -16.74 8.69
N SER A 72 -7.87 -16.91 7.99
CA SER A 72 -8.10 -18.00 7.04
C SER A 72 -8.75 -17.49 5.77
N PHE A 73 -8.75 -18.34 4.74
CA PHE A 73 -9.27 -18.01 3.42
C PHE A 73 -10.10 -19.16 2.87
N SER A 74 -11.08 -18.84 2.02
CA SER A 74 -11.79 -19.82 1.21
C SER A 74 -11.69 -19.48 -0.27
N LYS A 75 -11.80 -20.48 -1.13
CA LYS A 75 -11.92 -20.32 -2.58
C LYS A 75 -13.23 -20.95 -3.04
N ASN A 76 -14.10 -20.17 -3.66
CA ASN A 76 -15.39 -20.63 -4.17
C ASN A 76 -16.21 -21.41 -3.12
N GLY A 77 -16.18 -20.94 -1.87
CA GLY A 77 -16.85 -21.58 -0.74
C GLY A 77 -16.10 -22.73 -0.09
N GLU A 78 -15.01 -23.23 -0.68
CA GLU A 78 -14.16 -24.28 -0.09
C GLU A 78 -13.12 -23.67 0.86
N ASP A 79 -13.06 -24.14 2.10
CA ASP A 79 -12.07 -23.71 3.09
C ASP A 79 -10.65 -24.14 2.67
N LEU A 80 -9.70 -23.19 2.72
CA LEU A 80 -8.28 -23.44 2.45
C LEU A 80 -7.48 -23.67 3.74
N GLY A 81 -8.13 -23.56 4.90
CA GLY A 81 -7.53 -23.69 6.21
C GLY A 81 -6.93 -22.40 6.76
N MET A 82 -6.29 -22.51 7.91
CA MET A 82 -5.70 -21.38 8.63
C MET A 82 -4.35 -20.98 8.01
N ALA A 83 -4.22 -19.70 7.62
CA ALA A 83 -3.03 -19.14 7.00
C ALA A 83 -2.07 -18.49 8.00
N PHE A 84 -2.62 -17.74 8.98
CA PHE A 84 -1.85 -16.97 9.93
C PHE A 84 -2.41 -17.09 11.35
N ARG A 85 -1.50 -17.10 12.33
CA ARG A 85 -1.80 -16.92 13.75
C ARG A 85 -1.05 -15.71 14.27
N ILE A 86 -1.77 -14.83 14.96
CA ILE A 86 -1.24 -13.56 15.43
C ILE A 86 -1.46 -13.47 16.93
N ASN A 87 -0.38 -13.32 17.68
CA ASN A 87 -0.46 -13.09 19.11
C ASN A 87 -1.18 -11.74 19.38
N LYS A 88 -2.25 -11.78 20.19
CA LYS A 88 -3.08 -10.59 20.51
C LYS A 88 -2.29 -9.48 21.19
N GLU A 89 -1.33 -9.81 22.04
CA GLU A 89 -0.47 -8.83 22.71
C GLU A 89 0.42 -8.07 21.71
N SER A 90 0.89 -8.76 20.67
CA SER A 90 1.69 -8.13 19.61
C SER A 90 0.89 -7.13 18.77
N LEU A 91 -0.39 -7.45 18.51
CA LEU A 91 -1.30 -6.58 17.78
C LEU A 91 -1.67 -5.34 18.61
N ALA A 92 -1.69 -5.49 19.94
CA ALA A 92 -2.15 -4.47 20.88
C ALA A 92 -3.55 -3.97 20.48
N ASP A 93 -3.80 -2.66 20.55
CA ASP A 93 -5.09 -2.07 20.18
C ASP A 93 -5.23 -1.75 18.68
N ARG A 94 -4.38 -2.34 17.81
CA ARG A 94 -4.43 -2.05 16.37
C ARG A 94 -5.56 -2.83 15.71
N PRO A 95 -6.53 -2.16 15.06
CA PRO A 95 -7.56 -2.87 14.29
C PRO A 95 -6.95 -3.49 13.03
N LEU A 96 -7.40 -4.70 12.69
CA LEU A 96 -7.15 -5.27 11.37
C LEU A 96 -8.15 -4.71 10.37
N LEU A 97 -7.64 -4.27 9.22
CA LEU A 97 -8.38 -3.65 8.14
C LEU A 97 -8.34 -4.57 6.91
N PRO A 98 -9.48 -4.80 6.22
CA PRO A 98 -9.47 -5.49 4.94
C PRO A 98 -8.56 -4.75 3.95
N HIS A 99 -7.63 -5.48 3.34
CA HIS A 99 -6.66 -4.92 2.40
C HIS A 99 -6.71 -5.70 1.10
N VAL A 100 -6.85 -4.98 -0.01
CA VAL A 100 -6.79 -5.53 -1.36
C VAL A 100 -5.71 -4.82 -2.17
N LEU A 101 -4.73 -5.58 -2.65
CA LEU A 101 -3.72 -5.14 -3.60
C LEU A 101 -4.05 -5.72 -4.97
N CYS A 102 -4.40 -4.85 -5.92
CA CYS A 102 -4.73 -5.21 -7.29
C CYS A 102 -3.82 -4.48 -8.30
N LYS A 103 -3.28 -5.21 -9.27
CA LYS A 103 -2.50 -4.68 -10.41
C LYS A 103 -2.96 -5.35 -11.68
N ASN A 104 -3.30 -4.56 -12.70
CA ASN A 104 -3.79 -5.03 -13.99
C ASN A 104 -4.98 -6.00 -13.88
N CYS A 105 -5.84 -5.81 -12.88
CA CYS A 105 -7.08 -6.56 -12.73
C CYS A 105 -8.20 -5.69 -12.17
N VAL A 106 -9.42 -6.14 -12.42
CA VAL A 106 -10.64 -5.57 -11.83
C VAL A 106 -11.12 -6.56 -10.79
N VAL A 107 -11.57 -6.04 -9.66
CA VAL A 107 -12.11 -6.83 -8.56
C VAL A 107 -13.47 -6.27 -8.15
N GLU A 108 -14.37 -7.15 -7.77
CA GLU A 108 -15.62 -6.80 -7.10
C GLU A 108 -15.51 -7.19 -5.62
N LEU A 109 -15.87 -6.29 -4.72
CA LEU A 109 -15.75 -6.51 -3.28
C LEU A 109 -17.13 -6.62 -2.65
N ASN A 110 -17.36 -7.68 -1.88
CA ASN A 110 -18.56 -7.84 -1.07
C ASN A 110 -18.18 -7.88 0.42
N PHE A 111 -18.56 -6.82 1.12
CA PHE A 111 -18.42 -6.63 2.57
C PHE A 111 -19.73 -6.97 3.32
N GLY A 112 -20.71 -7.55 2.64
CA GLY A 112 -22.06 -7.80 3.16
C GLY A 112 -23.11 -6.78 2.70
N GLN A 113 -22.79 -5.94 1.71
CA GLN A 113 -23.72 -4.93 1.17
C GLN A 113 -24.62 -5.45 0.05
N LYS A 114 -24.37 -6.66 -0.48
CA LYS A 114 -25.20 -7.28 -1.53
C LYS A 114 -26.37 -8.04 -0.91
N GLU A 115 -27.51 -8.07 -1.58
CA GLU A 115 -28.69 -8.85 -1.15
C GLU A 115 -28.35 -10.35 -1.07
N GLU A 116 -27.71 -10.87 -2.13
CA GLU A 116 -27.18 -12.23 -2.16
C GLU A 116 -25.64 -12.18 -2.14
N PRO A 117 -24.99 -12.85 -1.17
CA PRO A 117 -23.54 -12.96 -1.16
C PRO A 117 -23.08 -13.93 -2.24
N PHE A 118 -21.85 -13.78 -2.73
CA PHE A 118 -21.26 -14.69 -3.71
C PHE A 118 -21.21 -16.14 -3.21
N PHE A 119 -20.90 -16.30 -1.92
CA PHE A 119 -20.98 -17.54 -1.16
C PHE A 119 -21.50 -17.22 0.26
N PRO A 120 -22.25 -18.13 0.89
CA PRO A 120 -22.68 -17.94 2.27
C PRO A 120 -21.46 -17.91 3.21
N PRO A 121 -21.42 -17.03 4.22
CA PRO A 121 -20.40 -17.10 5.25
C PRO A 121 -20.59 -18.38 6.08
N PRO A 122 -19.52 -18.99 6.61
CA PRO A 122 -19.65 -20.06 7.60
C PRO A 122 -20.41 -19.57 8.85
N GLU A 123 -21.01 -20.49 9.62
CA GLU A 123 -21.90 -20.16 10.75
C GLU A 123 -21.21 -19.29 11.82
N GLU A 124 -19.90 -19.44 11.97
CA GLU A 124 -19.09 -18.73 12.97
C GLU A 124 -18.67 -17.32 12.53
N PHE A 125 -18.94 -16.92 11.28
CA PHE A 125 -18.47 -15.66 10.71
C PHE A 125 -19.61 -14.77 10.25
N VAL A 126 -19.43 -13.46 10.44
CA VAL A 126 -20.32 -12.43 9.93
C VAL A 126 -19.58 -11.49 9.00
N PHE A 127 -20.30 -10.93 8.04
CA PHE A 127 -19.77 -9.88 7.18
C PHE A 127 -19.45 -8.60 7.97
N ILE A 128 -18.41 -7.88 7.58
CA ILE A 128 -18.00 -6.62 8.24
C ILE A 128 -19.11 -5.56 8.25
N HIS A 129 -20.01 -5.57 7.26
CA HIS A 129 -21.16 -4.65 7.23
C HIS A 129 -22.21 -4.96 8.31
N ALA A 130 -22.25 -6.18 8.83
CA ALA A 130 -23.15 -6.58 9.92
C ALA A 130 -22.59 -6.24 11.32
N VAL A 131 -21.29 -5.99 11.44
CA VAL A 131 -20.65 -5.60 12.72
C VAL A 131 -21.24 -4.27 13.20
N PRO A 132 -21.71 -4.12 14.46
CA PRO A 132 -22.30 -2.88 14.96
C PRO A 132 -21.36 -1.67 14.83
N VAL A 133 -21.91 -0.48 14.56
CA VAL A 133 -21.10 0.75 14.37
C VAL A 133 -20.24 1.08 15.61
N GLN A 134 -20.72 0.73 16.79
CA GLN A 134 -20.04 0.95 18.07
C GLN A 134 -18.76 0.12 18.21
N GLU A 135 -18.68 -1.02 17.52
CA GLU A 135 -17.53 -1.92 17.53
C GLU A 135 -16.57 -1.64 16.36
N ARG A 136 -16.94 -0.73 15.45
CA ARG A 136 -16.10 -0.31 14.34
C ARG A 136 -15.15 0.78 14.78
N VAL A 137 -13.86 0.58 14.57
CA VAL A 137 -12.84 1.61 14.78
C VAL A 137 -12.64 2.39 13.47
N CYS A 138 -12.77 3.71 13.53
CA CYS A 138 -12.41 4.57 12.41
C CYS A 138 -10.89 4.78 12.41
N THR A 139 -10.24 4.61 11.26
CA THR A 139 -8.86 5.06 11.11
C THR A 139 -8.81 6.59 11.17
N ALA A 140 -7.63 7.18 11.40
CA ALA A 140 -7.57 8.63 11.67
C ALA A 140 -8.18 9.45 10.53
N VAL A 141 -8.97 10.44 10.92
CA VAL A 141 -9.73 11.25 9.98
C VAL A 141 -8.76 12.11 9.16
N PRO A 142 -8.92 12.20 7.83
CA PRO A 142 -8.13 13.14 7.03
C PRO A 142 -8.35 14.59 7.52
N PRO A 143 -7.43 15.52 7.21
CA PRO A 143 -7.64 16.96 7.45
C PRO A 143 -9.00 17.42 6.94
N LYS A 144 -9.67 18.31 7.69
CA LYS A 144 -11.05 18.71 7.39
C LYS A 144 -11.10 19.53 6.10
N THR A 145 -10.09 20.37 5.91
CA THR A 145 -9.95 21.26 4.77
C THR A 145 -8.61 21.06 4.05
N ILE A 146 -8.50 21.56 2.81
CA ILE A 146 -7.27 21.42 2.01
C ILE A 146 -6.18 22.39 2.49
N ASP A 147 -6.59 23.52 3.06
CA ASP A 147 -5.78 24.57 3.67
C ASP A 147 -5.05 24.10 4.94
N GLU A 148 -5.61 23.14 5.66
CA GLU A 148 -4.93 22.45 6.76
C GLU A 148 -3.88 21.42 6.27
N CYS A 149 -3.91 21.05 4.99
CA CYS A 149 -2.98 20.08 4.43
C CYS A 149 -1.61 20.72 4.15
N GLU A 150 -0.58 19.92 4.33
CA GLU A 150 0.81 20.30 4.15
C GLU A 150 1.47 19.50 3.02
N VAL A 151 2.25 20.20 2.20
CA VAL A 151 3.16 19.58 1.25
C VAL A 151 4.60 20.01 1.55
N ILE A 152 5.48 19.03 1.66
CA ILE A 152 6.92 19.23 1.83
C ILE A 152 7.62 18.86 0.53
N LEU A 153 8.33 19.81 -0.07
CA LEU A 153 9.19 19.53 -1.22
C LEU A 153 10.62 19.30 -0.74
N MET A 154 11.17 18.12 -1.07
CA MET A 154 12.57 17.80 -0.83
C MET A 154 13.44 18.35 -1.95
N VAL A 155 14.50 19.09 -1.59
CA VAL A 155 15.47 19.66 -2.53
C VAL A 155 16.89 19.25 -2.11
N GLY A 156 17.69 18.80 -3.06
CA GLY A 156 19.07 18.38 -2.79
C GLY A 156 19.61 17.46 -3.89
N LEU A 157 20.94 17.33 -3.92
CA LEU A 157 21.63 16.48 -4.89
C LEU A 157 21.21 15.01 -4.79
N PRO A 158 21.30 14.22 -5.87
CA PRO A 158 21.19 12.77 -5.78
C PRO A 158 22.09 12.22 -4.66
N ALA A 159 21.63 11.18 -3.96
CA ALA A 159 22.32 10.56 -2.83
C ALA A 159 22.60 11.47 -1.61
N SER A 160 22.02 12.68 -1.51
CA SER A 160 22.19 13.55 -0.34
C SER A 160 21.43 13.10 0.92
N GLY A 161 20.64 12.02 0.85
CA GLY A 161 19.83 11.51 1.97
C GLY A 161 18.39 12.02 2.03
N LYS A 162 17.85 12.60 0.96
CA LYS A 162 16.46 13.13 0.91
C LYS A 162 15.41 12.10 1.30
N THR A 163 15.44 10.92 0.68
CA THR A 163 14.50 9.82 0.95
C THR A 163 14.56 9.39 2.41
N GLN A 164 15.76 9.26 2.97
CA GLN A 164 15.95 8.92 4.38
C GLN A 164 15.38 10.00 5.31
N TRP A 165 15.60 11.28 4.99
CA TRP A 165 15.00 12.38 5.74
C TRP A 165 13.47 12.35 5.66
N ALA A 166 12.91 12.15 4.45
CA ALA A 166 11.46 12.11 4.22
C ALA A 166 10.78 10.98 5.01
N LEU A 167 11.34 9.77 4.96
CA LEU A 167 10.85 8.61 5.69
C LEU A 167 10.97 8.81 7.21
N LYS A 168 12.09 9.35 7.68
CA LYS A 168 12.30 9.67 9.10
C LYS A 168 11.29 10.71 9.58
N TYR A 169 11.12 11.81 8.85
CA TYR A 169 10.19 12.88 9.21
C TYR A 169 8.74 12.40 9.24
N ALA A 170 8.33 11.57 8.27
CA ALA A 170 7.01 10.95 8.29
C ALA A 170 6.79 10.05 9.51
N LYS A 171 7.82 9.29 9.93
CA LYS A 171 7.79 8.43 11.12
C LYS A 171 7.76 9.22 12.44
N GLU A 172 8.43 10.37 12.48
CA GLU A 172 8.45 11.26 13.66
C GLU A 172 7.17 12.09 13.83
N ASN A 173 6.33 12.20 12.78
CA ASN A 173 5.07 12.95 12.79
C ASN A 173 3.90 12.04 12.35
N PRO A 174 3.60 10.94 13.07
CA PRO A 174 2.58 9.97 12.67
C PRO A 174 1.18 10.58 12.59
N GLU A 175 0.86 11.58 13.41
CA GLU A 175 -0.40 12.31 13.43
C GLU A 175 -0.67 13.06 12.12
N LYS A 176 0.39 13.47 11.40
CA LYS A 176 0.28 14.15 10.11
C LYS A 176 0.05 13.18 8.96
N ARG A 177 0.34 11.88 9.09
CA ARG A 177 0.09 10.88 8.04
C ARG A 177 0.67 11.27 6.67
N TYR A 178 1.94 11.67 6.65
CA TYR A 178 2.59 12.07 5.41
C TYR A 178 2.67 10.90 4.42
N SER A 179 2.14 11.11 3.21
CA SER A 179 2.35 10.22 2.07
C SER A 179 3.59 10.63 1.29
N VAL A 180 4.62 9.81 1.32
CA VAL A 180 5.88 10.07 0.60
C VAL A 180 5.71 9.68 -0.88
N LEU A 181 5.88 10.64 -1.78
CA LEU A 181 5.78 10.49 -3.22
C LEU A 181 7.17 10.64 -3.85
N GLY A 182 7.79 9.50 -4.16
CA GLY A 182 9.08 9.42 -4.83
C GLY A 182 9.05 8.43 -6.01
N ALA A 183 9.97 8.61 -6.96
CA ALA A 183 10.08 7.72 -8.12
C ALA A 183 10.43 6.29 -7.70
N GLU A 184 11.28 6.13 -6.69
CA GLU A 184 11.64 4.84 -6.10
C GLU A 184 10.44 4.17 -5.43
N THR A 185 9.62 4.92 -4.70
CA THR A 185 8.38 4.41 -4.09
C THR A 185 7.44 3.86 -5.14
N VAL A 186 7.22 4.59 -6.24
CA VAL A 186 6.38 4.16 -7.35
C VAL A 186 6.97 2.92 -8.02
N LEU A 187 8.28 2.90 -8.28
CA LEU A 187 8.95 1.75 -8.89
C LEU A 187 8.78 0.49 -8.04
N ASN A 188 8.93 0.60 -6.71
CA ASN A 188 8.69 -0.50 -5.78
C ASN A 188 7.24 -0.99 -5.82
N GLN A 189 6.27 -0.08 -5.93
CA GLN A 189 4.86 -0.42 -6.10
C GLN A 189 4.52 -1.01 -7.47
N MET A 190 5.38 -0.86 -8.48
CA MET A 190 5.19 -1.50 -9.79
C MET A 190 5.67 -2.97 -9.81
N ARG A 191 6.32 -3.46 -8.74
CA ARG A 191 6.79 -4.86 -8.67
C ARG A 191 5.64 -5.86 -8.71
N MET A 192 5.77 -6.89 -9.55
CA MET A 192 4.78 -7.95 -9.72
C MET A 192 5.07 -9.22 -8.91
N LYS A 193 6.32 -9.43 -8.48
CA LYS A 193 6.74 -10.63 -7.76
C LYS A 193 7.43 -10.24 -6.45
N GLY A 194 6.66 -10.00 -5.39
CA GLY A 194 7.17 -9.77 -4.04
C GLY A 194 8.44 -8.92 -3.94
N LEU A 195 9.41 -9.40 -3.13
CA LEU A 195 10.76 -8.84 -2.99
C LEU A 195 11.78 -9.44 -3.97
N GLU A 196 11.38 -10.40 -4.81
CA GLU A 196 12.28 -10.97 -5.81
C GLU A 196 12.59 -9.92 -6.87
N GLU A 197 13.85 -9.52 -6.98
CA GLU A 197 14.27 -8.65 -8.08
C GLU A 197 14.14 -9.42 -9.39
N PRO A 198 13.27 -8.98 -10.32
CA PRO A 198 13.23 -9.61 -11.63
C PRO A 198 14.59 -9.39 -12.31
N GLN A 199 15.19 -10.47 -12.80
CA GLN A 199 16.33 -10.38 -13.70
C GLN A 199 15.86 -9.66 -14.96
N MET A 200 16.18 -8.37 -15.06
CA MET A 200 15.78 -7.51 -16.18
C MET A 200 17.00 -6.94 -16.86
N ASP A 201 16.93 -6.84 -18.18
CA ASP A 201 17.96 -6.15 -18.94
C ASP A 201 17.96 -4.63 -18.60
N PRO A 202 19.11 -3.95 -18.77
CA PRO A 202 19.23 -2.54 -18.44
C PRO A 202 18.23 -1.62 -19.16
N LYS A 203 17.83 -1.93 -20.40
CA LYS A 203 16.89 -1.10 -21.17
C LYS A 203 15.47 -1.21 -20.61
N SER A 204 15.03 -2.42 -20.27
CA SER A 204 13.73 -2.63 -19.62
C SER A 204 13.66 -1.94 -18.25
N ARG A 205 14.76 -1.96 -17.48
CA ARG A 205 14.86 -1.23 -16.21
C ARG A 205 14.75 0.28 -16.42
N GLU A 206 15.42 0.83 -17.43
CA GLU A 206 15.33 2.26 -17.76
C GLU A 206 13.90 2.66 -18.17
N LEU A 207 13.24 1.83 -18.99
CA LEU A 207 11.84 2.05 -19.39
C LEU A 207 10.91 2.06 -18.17
N LEU A 208 11.08 1.14 -17.23
CA LEU A 208 10.30 1.11 -15.98
C LEU A 208 10.53 2.36 -15.13
N VAL A 209 11.77 2.84 -15.02
CA VAL A 209 12.09 4.09 -14.32
C VAL A 209 11.41 5.29 -15.00
N GLN A 210 11.39 5.32 -16.33
CA GLN A 210 10.69 6.36 -17.10
C GLN A 210 9.18 6.30 -16.85
N GLN A 211 8.58 5.12 -16.89
CA GLN A 211 7.16 4.91 -16.59
C GLN A 211 6.82 5.32 -15.15
N ALA A 212 7.63 4.92 -14.17
CA ALA A 212 7.48 5.32 -12.76
C ALA A 212 7.50 6.85 -12.61
N SER A 213 8.38 7.54 -13.34
CA SER A 213 8.45 9.01 -13.34
C SER A 213 7.20 9.68 -13.95
N GLN A 214 6.62 9.08 -14.99
CA GLN A 214 5.36 9.54 -15.59
C GLN A 214 4.17 9.29 -14.65
N CYS A 215 4.10 8.11 -14.04
CA CYS A 215 3.10 7.76 -13.02
C CYS A 215 3.17 8.72 -11.83
N LEU A 216 4.37 8.99 -11.33
CA LEU A 216 4.60 9.94 -10.24
C LEU A 216 4.07 11.34 -10.59
N SER A 217 4.23 11.80 -11.83
CA SER A 217 3.72 13.09 -12.27
C SER A 217 2.18 13.16 -12.19
N LYS A 218 1.49 12.07 -12.54
CA LYS A 218 0.03 11.96 -12.39
C LYS A 218 -0.39 11.85 -10.92
N LEU A 219 0.34 11.08 -10.11
CA LEU A 219 0.10 10.96 -8.67
C LEU A 219 0.22 12.31 -7.97
N VAL A 220 1.19 13.14 -8.34
CA VAL A 220 1.33 14.50 -7.81
C VAL A 220 0.13 15.38 -8.16
N GLN A 221 -0.43 15.25 -9.37
CA GLN A 221 -1.64 15.99 -9.77
C GLN A 221 -2.89 15.54 -9.01
N ILE A 222 -2.98 14.25 -8.69
CA ILE A 222 -4.07 13.72 -7.85
C ILE A 222 -3.87 14.20 -6.41
N ALA A 223 -2.65 14.08 -5.88
CA ALA A 223 -2.30 14.48 -4.52
C ALA A 223 -2.66 15.95 -4.24
N SER A 224 -2.47 16.84 -5.22
CA SER A 224 -2.80 18.26 -5.08
C SER A 224 -4.30 18.56 -4.98
N ARG A 225 -5.16 17.55 -5.12
CA ARG A 225 -6.63 17.65 -5.02
C ARG A 225 -7.19 16.81 -3.87
N THR A 226 -6.34 16.09 -3.14
CA THR A 226 -6.74 15.21 -2.04
C THR A 226 -6.41 15.83 -0.69
N LYS A 227 -7.30 15.67 0.29
CA LYS A 227 -7.10 16.16 1.67
C LYS A 227 -6.15 15.26 2.46
N ARG A 228 -4.85 15.34 2.18
CA ARG A 228 -3.79 14.57 2.87
C ARG A 228 -2.49 15.36 2.89
N ASN A 229 -1.59 15.01 3.80
CA ASN A 229 -0.25 15.59 3.85
C ASN A 229 0.71 14.79 2.97
N PHE A 230 1.61 15.47 2.26
CA PHE A 230 2.49 14.85 1.27
C PHE A 230 3.95 15.28 1.45
N ILE A 231 4.87 14.36 1.19
CA ILE A 231 6.30 14.68 1.02
C ILE A 231 6.69 14.32 -0.41
N LEU A 232 7.11 15.30 -1.19
CA LEU A 232 7.56 15.13 -2.56
C LEU A 232 9.07 14.83 -2.55
N ASP A 233 9.42 13.55 -2.54
CA ASP A 233 10.81 13.08 -2.60
C ASP A 233 11.28 12.93 -4.04
N GLN A 234 11.56 14.06 -4.67
CA GLN A 234 12.04 14.10 -6.05
C GLN A 234 13.39 14.78 -6.14
N CYS A 235 14.31 14.16 -6.88
CA CYS A 235 15.57 14.76 -7.27
C CYS A 235 15.34 15.80 -8.38
N ASN A 236 14.74 16.95 -8.06
CA ASN A 236 14.71 18.07 -9.00
C ASN A 236 15.65 19.16 -8.53
N VAL A 237 16.76 19.34 -9.24
CA VAL A 237 17.76 20.39 -8.98
C VAL A 237 17.42 21.71 -9.67
N TYR A 238 16.46 21.74 -10.60
CA TYR A 238 16.07 22.95 -11.31
C TYR A 238 14.93 23.69 -10.61
N ASN A 239 15.18 24.97 -10.30
CA ASN A 239 14.25 25.87 -9.62
C ASN A 239 12.89 25.96 -10.33
N SER A 240 12.88 26.09 -11.67
CA SER A 240 11.66 26.18 -12.48
C SER A 240 10.73 24.96 -12.31
N GLY A 241 11.29 23.75 -12.29
CA GLY A 241 10.51 22.53 -12.10
C GLY A 241 10.07 22.30 -10.65
N GLN A 242 10.79 22.85 -9.66
CA GLN A 242 10.37 22.85 -8.26
C GLN A 242 9.12 23.74 -8.08
N TRP A 243 9.17 24.97 -8.62
CA TRP A 243 8.05 25.90 -8.57
C TRP A 243 6.80 25.36 -9.27
N ARG A 244 6.93 24.80 -10.47
CA ARG A 244 5.79 24.25 -11.22
C ARG A 244 5.01 23.19 -10.43
N LYS A 245 5.70 22.40 -9.60
CA LYS A 245 5.06 21.37 -8.76
C LYS A 245 4.37 21.99 -7.55
N LEU A 246 5.03 22.91 -6.84
CA LEU A 246 4.43 23.60 -5.70
C LEU A 246 3.21 24.45 -6.09
N LEU A 247 3.17 24.98 -7.31
CA LEU A 247 2.01 25.70 -7.83
C LEU A 247 0.73 24.85 -7.88
N LEU A 248 0.86 23.52 -8.04
CA LEU A 248 -0.29 22.61 -7.98
C LEU A 248 -0.92 22.58 -6.59
N PHE A 249 -0.11 22.77 -5.55
CA PHE A 249 -0.50 22.76 -4.14
C PHE A 249 -0.73 24.18 -3.59
N LYS A 250 -1.21 25.11 -4.42
CA LYS A 250 -1.42 26.51 -4.03
C LYS A 250 -2.31 26.69 -2.79
N THR A 251 -3.25 25.77 -2.58
CA THR A 251 -4.18 25.74 -1.44
C THR A 251 -3.61 25.08 -0.19
N PHE A 252 -2.45 24.44 -0.27
CA PHE A 252 -1.80 23.76 0.85
C PHE A 252 -0.82 24.69 1.55
N SER A 253 -0.50 24.36 2.81
CA SER A 253 0.72 24.83 3.46
C SER A 253 1.94 24.21 2.77
N ARG A 254 2.80 25.05 2.20
CA ARG A 254 3.94 24.63 1.38
C ARG A 254 5.24 24.84 2.14
N LYS A 255 5.99 23.76 2.38
CA LYS A 255 7.32 23.80 2.97
C LYS A 255 8.36 23.25 1.99
N VAL A 256 9.57 23.79 2.06
CA VAL A 256 10.71 23.32 1.27
C VAL A 256 11.83 22.95 2.22
N VAL A 257 12.35 21.74 2.08
CA VAL A 257 13.45 21.22 2.89
C VAL A 257 14.64 20.97 1.99
N VAL A 258 15.76 21.64 2.30
CA VAL A 258 17.01 21.50 1.54
C VAL A 258 17.95 20.58 2.31
N VAL A 259 18.30 19.44 1.70
CA VAL A 259 19.20 18.46 2.29
C VAL A 259 20.58 18.58 1.64
N VAL A 260 21.54 19.06 2.44
CA VAL A 260 22.96 19.19 2.06
C VAL A 260 23.75 18.14 2.84
N PRO A 261 24.52 17.26 2.16
CA PRO A 261 25.36 16.29 2.87
C PRO A 261 26.43 17.03 3.67
N GLY A 262 26.63 16.63 4.94
CA GLY A 262 27.74 17.13 5.74
C GLY A 262 29.08 16.73 5.10
N ARG A 263 30.10 17.59 5.20
CA ARG A 263 31.47 17.25 4.78
C ARG A 263 31.93 16.04 5.59
N ARG A 264 31.88 14.83 5.03
CA ARG A 264 32.84 13.78 5.40
C ARG A 264 34.10 14.12 4.62
N GLY A 265 35.18 14.43 5.34
CA GLY A 265 36.46 14.74 4.73
C GLY A 265 36.86 13.63 3.76
N CYS A 266 37.29 14.02 2.56
CA CYS A 266 38.20 13.20 1.80
C CYS A 266 39.48 13.12 2.65
N SER A 267 39.62 12.04 3.40
CA SER A 267 40.91 11.57 3.92
C SER A 267 41.41 10.48 3.00
#